data_AF-A0A5D0QES8-F1
#
_entry.id   AF-A0A5D0QES8-F1
#
_cell.length_a   1.000
_cell.length_b   1.000
_cell.length_c   1.000
_cell.angle_alpha   90.00
_cell.angle_beta   90.00
_cell.angle_gamma   90.00
#
_symmetry.space_group_name_H-M   'P 1'
#
loop_
_entity.id
_entity.type
_entity.pdbx_description
1 polymer ?
#
loop_
_entity_poly.entity_id
_entity_poly.type
_entity_poly.pdbx_seq_one_letter_code
_entity_poly.pdbx_strand_id
1 'polypeptide(L)' 'MAGRFIISEDGQGGYRFALVANNGQTLAVGEGFPNKVACVNGIETVRRNAADAPIDDQSGAGAIVETG' A
#
# COMPACT_ATOMS: atom_id res chain seq x y z
N MET A 1 -20.47 0.84 2.48
CA MET A 1 -19.73 2.11 2.27
C MET A 1 -18.32 1.74 1.83
N ALA A 2 -17.79 2.39 0.78
CA ALA A 2 -16.42 2.16 0.34
C ALA A 2 -15.41 2.76 1.33
N GLY A 3 -14.22 2.17 1.43
CA GLY A 3 -13.11 2.77 2.18
C GLY A 3 -12.62 4.08 1.54
N ARG A 4 -11.75 4.81 2.24
CA ARG A 4 -11.17 6.08 1.76
C ARG A 4 -9.65 6.09 1.88
N PHE A 5 -8.99 6.79 0.96
CA PHE A 5 -7.56 7.08 1.06
C PHE A 5 -7.33 8.34 1.89
N ILE A 6 -6.40 8.25 2.85
CA ILE A 6 -5.91 9.39 3.64
C ILE A 6 -4.48 9.66 3.20
N ILE A 7 -4.18 10.92 2.86
CA ILE A 7 -2.81 11.36 2.58
C ILE A 7 -2.30 12.09 3.82
N SER A 8 -1.12 11.71 4.29
CA SER A 8 -0.45 12.30 5.43
C SER A 8 0.96 12.75 5.04
N GLU A 9 1.39 13.89 5.59
CA GLU A 9 2.76 14.38 5.46
C GLU A 9 3.57 14.01 6.70
N ASP A 10 4.80 13.57 6.48
CA ASP A 10 5.80 13.34 7.51
C ASP A 10 6.52 14.65 7.88
N GLY A 11 7.07 14.74 9.08
CA GLY A 11 7.83 15.92 9.54
C GLY A 11 9.04 16.28 8.66
N GLN A 12 9.50 15.37 7.78
CA GLN A 12 10.57 15.59 6.81
C GLN A 12 10.06 15.95 5.40
N GLY A 13 8.77 16.26 5.22
CA GLY A 13 8.17 16.67 3.95
C GLY A 13 7.83 15.51 3.00
N GLY A 14 7.92 14.26 3.48
CA GLY A 14 7.48 13.08 2.73
C GLY A 14 5.97 12.87 2.81
N TYR A 15 5.33 12.46 1.73
CA TYR A 15 3.89 12.20 1.67
C TYR A 15 3.64 10.69 1.64
N ARG A 16 2.72 10.19 2.45
CA ARG A 16 2.29 8.77 2.42
C ARG A 16 0.78 8.69 2.28
N PHE A 17 0.28 7.56 1.79
CA PHE A 17 -1.15 7.29 1.79
C PHE A 17 -1.50 6.08 2.66
N ALA A 18 -2.71 6.05 3.19
CA ALA A 18 -3.29 4.89 3.86
C ALA A 18 -4.71 4.66 3.34
N LEU A 19 -5.05 3.41 3.04
CA LEU A 19 -6.42 2.99 2.77
C LEU A 19 -7.09 2.62 4.09
N VAL A 20 -8.20 3.29 4.41
CA VAL A 20 -8.94 3.08 5.66
C VAL A 20 -10.34 2.58 5.34
N ALA A 21 -10.72 1.48 5.98
CA ALA A 21 -12.06 0.91 5.92
C ALA A 21 -13.08 1.81 6.62
N ASN A 22 -14.38 1.57 6.37
CA ASN A 22 -15.45 2.36 6.97
C ASN A 22 -15.49 2.30 8.52
N ASN A 23 -14.95 1.22 9.10
CA ASN A 23 -14.82 1.06 10.55
C ASN A 23 -13.57 1.75 11.13
N GLY A 24 -12.80 2.49 10.33
CA GLY A 24 -11.58 3.17 10.75
C GLY A 24 -10.33 2.29 10.74
N GLN A 25 -10.42 1.02 10.36
CA GLN A 25 -9.25 0.14 10.27
C GLN A 25 -8.39 0.48 9.05
N THR A 26 -7.10 0.65 9.27
CA THR A 26 -6.12 0.75 8.17
C THR A 26 -5.96 -0.60 7.49
N LEU A 27 -6.25 -0.65 6.19
CA LEU A 27 -6.14 -1.85 5.36
C LEU A 27 -4.80 -1.94 4.64
N ALA A 28 -4.26 -0.80 4.19
CA ALA A 28 -3.00 -0.74 3.47
C ALA A 28 -2.32 0.60 3.71
N VAL A 29 -0.99 0.61 3.69
CA VAL A 29 -0.16 1.82 3.78
C VAL A 29 0.76 1.84 2.57
N GLY A 30 0.73 2.95 1.84
CA GLY A 30 1.61 3.20 0.71
C GLY A 30 2.99 3.68 1.16
N GLU A 31 3.96 3.55 0.27
CA GLU A 31 5.31 4.06 0.45
C GLU A 31 5.34 5.60 0.59
N GLY A 32 6.48 6.11 1.05
CA GLY A 32 6.74 7.55 1.12
C GLY A 32 7.06 8.13 -0.25
N PHE A 33 6.38 9.22 -0.61
CA PHE A 33 6.54 9.99 -1.83
C PHE A 33 7.19 11.35 -1.53
N PRO A 34 7.96 11.91 -2.47
CA PRO A 34 8.64 13.19 -2.28
C PRO A 34 7.69 14.39 -2.29
N ASN A 35 6.49 14.25 -2.83
CA ASN A 35 5.49 15.32 -2.90
C ASN A 35 4.07 14.75 -3.02
N LYS A 36 3.08 15.61 -2.75
CA LYS A 36 1.66 15.26 -2.78
C LYS A 36 1.19 14.75 -4.15
N VAL A 37 1.68 15.33 -5.24
CA VAL A 37 1.26 14.96 -6.60
C VAL A 37 1.69 13.52 -6.92
N ALA A 38 2.93 13.17 -6.59
CA ALA A 38 3.44 11.81 -6.72
C ALA A 38 2.63 10.81 -5.87
N CYS A 39 2.26 11.19 -4.64
CA CYS A 39 1.41 10.37 -3.78
C CYS A 39 0.01 10.12 -4.38
N VAL A 40 -0.62 11.16 -4.94
CA VAL A 40 -1.92 11.03 -5.62
C VAL A 40 -1.83 10.13 -6.86
N ASN A 41 -0.77 10.27 -7.66
CA ASN A 41 -0.53 9.40 -8.81
C ASN A 41 -0.32 7.93 -8.39
N GLY A 42 0.36 7.71 -7.25
CA GLY A 42 0.49 6.39 -6.63
C GLY A 42 -0.86 5.80 -6.25
N ILE A 43 -1.73 6.58 -5.59
CA ILE A 43 -3.10 6.14 -5.23
C ILE A 43 -3.89 5.75 -6.49
N GLU A 44 -3.87 6.57 -7.54
CA GLU A 44 -4.59 6.28 -8.79
C GLU A 44 -4.07 5.01 -9.46
N THR A 45 -2.75 4.78 -9.42
CA THR A 45 -2.13 3.55 -9.93
C THR A 45 -2.61 2.33 -9.12
N VAL A 46 -2.64 2.42 -7.80
CA VAL A 46 -3.17 1.35 -6.93
C VAL A 46 -4.63 1.09 -7.26
N ARG A 47 -5.47 2.13 -7.36
CA ARG A 47 -6.90 1.96 -7.68
C ARG A 47 -7.14 1.23 -8.99
N ARG A 48 -6.35 1.54 -10.03
CA ARG A 48 -6.46 0.92 -11.35
C ARG A 48 -5.99 -0.53 -11.36
N ASN A 49 -4.89 -0.83 -10.68
CA ASN A 49 -4.31 -2.18 -10.71
C ASN A 49 -4.95 -3.12 -9.69
N ALA A 50 -5.38 -2.63 -8.52
CA ALA A 50 -5.84 -3.48 -7.43
C ALA A 50 -7.22 -4.10 -7.66
N ALA A 51 -8.07 -3.51 -8.50
CA ALA A 51 -9.44 -3.98 -8.70
C ALA A 51 -9.49 -5.43 -9.23
N ASP A 52 -8.56 -5.79 -10.11
CA ASP A 52 -8.49 -7.09 -10.78
C ASP A 52 -7.18 -7.85 -10.52
N ALA A 53 -6.33 -7.36 -9.62
CA ALA A 53 -5.04 -8.00 -9.33
C ALA A 53 -5.24 -9.40 -8.73
N PRO A 54 -4.58 -10.44 -9.26
CA PRO A 54 -4.60 -11.76 -8.64
C PRO A 54 -3.85 -11.74 -7.31
N ILE A 55 -4.26 -12.61 -6.39
CA ILE A 55 -3.52 -12.87 -5.15
C ILE A 55 -2.43 -13.88 -5.47
N ASP A 56 -1.18 -13.48 -5.30
CA ASP A 56 0.00 -14.35 -5.38
C ASP A 56 0.55 -14.59 -3.96
N ASP A 57 0.31 -15.78 -3.41
CA ASP A 57 0.77 -16.16 -2.07
C ASP A 57 2.19 -16.74 -2.15
N GLN A 58 3.17 -15.99 -1.65
CA GLN A 58 4.58 -16.40 -1.60
C GLN A 58 5.05 -16.80 -0.19
N SER A 59 4.12 -17.09 0.73
CA SER A 59 4.44 -17.40 2.14
C SER A 59 5.07 -18.80 2.35
N GLY A 60 5.25 -19.57 1.28
CA GLY A 60 5.68 -20.98 1.31
C GLY A 60 7.18 -21.26 1.09
N ALA A 61 8.07 -20.27 0.96
CA ALA A 61 9.49 -20.53 0.75
C ALA A 61 10.22 -20.87 2.07
N GLY A 62 10.01 -22.09 2.57
CA GLY A 62 10.87 -22.71 3.56
C GLY A 62 12.29 -22.82 3.02
N ALA A 63 13.18 -21.95 3.51
CA ALA A 63 14.62 -22.10 3.35
C ALA A 63 15.10 -23.29 4.20
N ILE A 64 15.00 -24.51 3.66
CA ILE A 64 15.86 -25.62 4.06
C ILE A 64 16.86 -25.89 2.93
N VAL A 65 17.96 -25.14 2.95
CA VAL A 65 19.20 -25.59 2.33
C VAL A 65 19.87 -26.54 3.32
N GLU A 66 19.38 -27.77 3.37
CA GLU A 66 20.17 -28.90 3.86
C GLU A 66 21.08 -29.36 2.72
N THR A 67 22.28 -28.77 2.65
CA THR A 67 23.39 -29.36 1.89
C THR A 67 24.24 -30.14 2.89
N GLY A 68 24.28 -31.45 2.72
CA GLY A 68 25.17 -32.37 3.45
C GLY A 68 26.64 -32.23 3.07
#